data_AF-A0A7C7ZJY0-F1
#
_entry.id   AF-A0A7C7ZJY0-F1
#
_cell.length_a   1.000
_cell.length_b   1.000
_cell.length_c   1.000
_cell.angle_alpha   90.00
_cell.angle_beta   90.00
_cell.angle_gamma   90.00
#
_symmetry.space_group_name_H-M   'P 1'
#
loop_
_entity.id
_entity.type
_entity.pdbx_description
1 polymer ?
#
loop_
_entity_poly.entity_id
_entity_poly.type
_entity_poly.pdbx_seq_one_letter_code
_entity_poly.pdbx_strand_id
1 'polypeptide(L)'
;MKQSVLVMWLVLLLGMLFGGGTIASISRFGFWALIVIHTIEFFVKKSVLEKAGGSMGQHYVQVLIYGLFHWKPLEDQQAGRASE
;
A
#
# COMPACT_ATOMS: atom_id res chain seq x y z
N MET A 1 -0.58 9.62 -8.98
CA MET A 1 0.25 8.47 -9.42
C MET A 1 -0.16 7.13 -8.78
N LYS A 2 -1.45 6.88 -8.49
CA LYS A 2 -1.92 5.59 -7.90
C LYS A 2 -1.55 4.36 -8.75
N GLN A 3 -1.43 4.58 -10.06
CA GLN A 3 -1.03 3.56 -11.04
C GLN A 3 0.41 3.02 -10.83
N SER A 4 1.30 3.79 -10.21
CA SER A 4 2.71 3.37 -10.02
C SER A 4 2.84 2.12 -9.15
N VAL A 5 2.03 2.01 -8.09
CA VAL A 5 2.06 0.87 -7.16
C VAL A 5 1.44 -0.37 -7.80
N LEU A 6 0.38 -0.19 -8.60
CA LEU A 6 -0.22 -1.28 -9.38
C LEU A 6 0.76 -1.84 -10.42
N VAL A 7 1.50 -0.97 -11.11
CA VAL A 7 2.54 -1.40 -12.05
C VAL A 7 3.63 -2.19 -11.31
N MET A 8 4.05 -1.75 -10.12
CA MET A 8 5.02 -2.49 -9.30
C MET A 8 4.51 -3.88 -8.92
N TRP A 9 3.27 -4.00 -8.45
CA TRP A 9 2.63 -5.29 -8.17
C TRP A 9 2.67 -6.22 -9.38
N LEU A 10 2.30 -5.70 -10.55
CA LEU A 10 2.31 -6.47 -11.79
C LEU A 10 3.73 -6.91 -12.19
N VAL A 11 4.72 -6.02 -12.13
CA VAL A 11 6.11 -6.36 -12.45
C VAL A 11 6.66 -7.45 -11.52
N LEU A 12 6.40 -7.34 -10.21
CA LEU A 12 6.82 -8.35 -9.24
C LEU A 12 6.09 -9.68 -9.45
N LEU A 13 4.78 -9.65 -9.71
CA LEU A 13 3.99 -10.85 -9.98
C LEU A 13 4.46 -11.55 -11.26
N LEU A 14 4.65 -10.80 -12.35
CA LEU A 14 5.12 -11.34 -13.63
C LEU A 14 6.54 -11.89 -13.52
N GLY A 15 7.45 -11.17 -12.85
CA GLY A 15 8.81 -11.66 -12.62
C GLY A 15 8.85 -12.91 -11.73
N MET A 16 7.90 -13.07 -10.80
CA MET A 16 7.77 -14.28 -9.98
C MET A 16 7.25 -15.48 -10.78
N LEU A 17 6.26 -15.27 -11.66
CA LEU A 17 5.59 -16.33 -12.42
C LEU A 17 6.36 -16.77 -13.67
N PHE A 18 6.99 -15.81 -14.36
CA PHE A 18 7.63 -16.01 -15.66
C PHE A 18 9.14 -15.79 -15.65
N GLY A 19 9.70 -15.24 -14.56
CA GLY A 19 11.14 -15.08 -14.41
C GLY A 19 11.84 -16.40 -14.07
N GLY A 20 13.15 -16.46 -14.36
CA GLY A 20 14.02 -17.58 -13.99
C GLY A 20 15.13 -17.15 -13.03
N GLY A 21 15.68 -18.11 -12.28
CA GLY A 21 16.86 -17.93 -11.42
C GLY A 21 16.75 -16.74 -10.46
N THR A 22 17.69 -15.80 -10.59
CA THR A 22 17.78 -14.60 -9.76
C THR A 22 16.55 -13.70 -9.90
N ILE A 23 15.97 -13.57 -11.10
CA ILE A 23 14.82 -12.69 -11.34
C ILE A 23 13.62 -13.16 -10.52
N ALA A 24 13.28 -14.45 -10.58
CA ALA A 24 12.18 -15.00 -9.79
C ALA A 24 12.39 -14.84 -8.28
N SER A 25 13.65 -14.97 -7.83
CA SER A 25 14.01 -14.83 -6.41
C SER A 25 13.82 -13.41 -5.91
N ILE A 26 14.33 -12.41 -6.66
CA ILE A 26 14.17 -10.99 -6.35
C ILE A 26 12.68 -10.61 -6.40
N SER A 27 11.94 -11.06 -7.41
CA SER A 27 10.52 -10.78 -7.54
C SER A 27 9.69 -11.35 -6.38
N ARG A 28 9.96 -12.58 -5.93
CA ARG A 28 9.30 -13.15 -4.74
C ARG A 28 9.61 -12.36 -3.48
N PHE A 29 10.88 -12.06 -3.26
CA PHE A 29 11.31 -11.28 -2.10
C PHE A 29 10.65 -9.89 -2.10
N GLY A 30 10.71 -9.18 -3.23
CA GLY A 30 10.09 -7.86 -3.39
C GLY A 30 8.57 -7.90 -3.22
N PHE A 31 7.88 -8.92 -3.75
CA PHE A 31 6.44 -9.08 -3.58
C PHE A 31 6.05 -9.23 -2.11
N TRP A 32 6.70 -10.14 -1.38
CA TRP A 32 6.41 -10.34 0.04
C TRP A 32 6.85 -9.15 0.90
N ALA A 33 7.98 -8.52 0.59
CA ALA A 33 8.42 -7.30 1.26
C ALA A 33 7.39 -6.17 1.08
N LEU A 34 6.82 -6.00 -0.11
CA LEU A 34 5.81 -4.99 -0.38
C LEU A 34 4.51 -5.24 0.40
N ILE A 35 4.08 -6.51 0.51
CA ILE A 35 2.95 -6.89 1.38
C ILE A 35 3.24 -6.44 2.82
N VAL A 36 4.40 -6.82 3.36
CA VAL A 36 4.78 -6.51 4.75
C VAL A 36 4.83 -5.00 4.98
N ILE A 37 5.46 -4.24 4.08
CA ILE A 37 5.54 -2.77 4.18
C ILE A 37 4.15 -2.15 4.23
N HIS A 38 3.25 -2.51 3.32
CA HIS A 38 1.90 -1.95 3.32
C HIS A 38 1.06 -2.39 4.52
N THR A 39 1.25 -3.62 5.01
CA THR A 39 0.63 -4.05 6.27
C THR A 39 1.13 -3.19 7.44
N ILE A 40 2.44 -2.90 7.51
CA ILE A 40 3.00 -2.00 8.52
C ILE A 40 2.40 -0.59 8.36
N GLU A 41 2.34 -0.05 7.15
CA GLU A 41 1.73 1.26 6.89
C GLU A 41 0.29 1.34 7.42
N PHE A 42 -0.52 0.30 7.19
CA PHE A 42 -1.89 0.25 7.68
C PHE A 42 -1.94 0.34 9.22
N PHE A 43 -1.06 -0.38 9.93
CA PHE A 43 -1.03 -0.31 11.39
C PHE A 43 -0.52 1.02 11.92
N VAL A 44 0.52 1.59 11.29
CA VAL A 44 1.07 2.90 11.66
C VAL A 44 0.04 4.01 11.44
N LYS A 45 -0.76 3.91 10.38
CA LYS A 45 -1.78 4.91 10.01
C LYS A 45 -3.18 4.53 10.44
N LYS A 46 -3.33 3.51 11.30
CA LYS A 46 -4.64 3.02 11.78
C LYS A 46 -5.51 4.15 12.34
N SER A 47 -4.94 5.03 13.15
CA SER A 47 -5.68 6.17 13.74
C SER A 47 -6.19 7.17 12.70
N VAL A 48 -5.43 7.42 11.64
CA VAL A 48 -5.86 8.26 10.51
C VAL A 48 -7.03 7.62 9.78
N LEU A 49 -6.94 6.31 9.54
CA LEU A 49 -7.96 5.53 8.85
C LEU A 49 -9.25 5.42 9.67
N GLU A 50 -9.16 5.21 10.99
CA GLU A 50 -10.31 5.19 11.89
C GLU A 50 -11.05 6.54 11.91
N LYS A 51 -10.30 7.66 11.94
CA LYS A 51 -10.87 9.02 11.88
C LYS A 51 -11.54 9.33 10.54
N ALA A 52 -11.07 8.72 9.45
CA ALA A 52 -11.69 8.88 8.15
C ALA A 52 -13.07 8.19 8.07
N GLY A 53 -13.35 7.25 8.97
CA GLY A 53 -14.60 6.49 9.01
C GLY A 53 -14.70 5.44 7.91
N GLY A 54 -15.76 4.62 7.95
CA GLY A 54 -15.97 3.54 6.99
C GLY A 54 -15.37 2.20 7.43
N SER A 55 -15.18 1.28 6.48
CA SER A 55 -14.74 -0.09 6.77
C SER A 55 -13.21 -0.19 6.88
N MET A 56 -12.73 -0.64 8.04
CA MET A 56 -11.30 -0.89 8.26
C MET A 56 -10.72 -1.96 7.33
N GLY A 57 -11.52 -2.95 6.94
CA GLY A 57 -11.10 -3.97 5.96
C GLY A 57 -10.90 -3.36 4.56
N GLN A 58 -11.77 -2.43 4.15
CA GLN A 58 -11.60 -1.70 2.89
C GLN A 58 -10.37 -0.79 2.95
N HIS A 59 -10.13 -0.09 4.06
CA HIS A 59 -8.90 0.67 4.24
C HIS A 59 -7.65 -0.20 4.15
N TYR A 60 -7.66 -1.40 4.76
CA TYR A 60 -6.55 -2.32 4.65
C TYR A 60 -6.26 -2.70 3.19
N VAL A 61 -7.28 -3.07 2.43
CA VAL A 61 -7.11 -3.42 0.99
C VAL A 61 -6.60 -2.21 0.20
N GLN A 62 -7.12 -1.01 0.46
CA GLN A 62 -6.68 0.20 -0.23
C GLN A 62 -5.22 0.57 0.11
N VAL A 63 -4.79 0.41 1.37
CA VAL A 63 -3.38 0.56 1.74
C VAL A 63 -2.52 -0.55 1.11
N LEU A 64 -3.02 -1.80 1.05
CA LEU A 64 -2.29 -2.89 0.41
C LEU A 64 -2.06 -2.65 -1.09
N ILE A 65 -3.03 -2.04 -1.78
CA ILE A 65 -2.94 -1.77 -3.22
C ILE A 65 -2.19 -0.47 -3.52
N TYR A 66 -2.44 0.59 -2.74
CA TYR A 66 -1.99 1.95 -3.06
C TYR A 66 -1.04 2.57 -2.03
N GLY A 67 -0.82 1.93 -0.87
CA GLY A 67 0.05 2.40 0.20
C GLY A 67 -0.24 3.84 0.62
N LEU A 68 0.82 4.66 0.62
CA LEU A 68 0.79 6.10 0.88
C LEU A 68 -0.24 6.88 0.07
N PHE A 69 -0.56 6.46 -1.16
CA PHE A 69 -1.53 7.18 -1.99
C PHE A 69 -2.98 7.01 -1.54
N HIS A 70 -3.24 6.12 -0.59
CA HIS A 70 -4.54 6.00 0.08
C HIS A 70 -4.61 6.82 1.37
N TRP A 71 -3.65 6.64 2.29
CA TRP A 71 -3.75 7.27 3.61
C TRP A 71 -3.27 8.72 3.66
N LYS A 72 -2.34 9.14 2.79
CA LYS A 72 -1.76 10.49 2.85
C LYS A 72 -2.79 11.60 2.60
N PRO A 73 -3.68 11.50 1.58
CA PRO A 73 -4.72 12.50 1.38
C PRO A 73 -5.71 12.60 2.56
N LEU A 74 -5.98 11.48 3.25
CA LEU A 74 -6.86 11.47 4.42
C LEU A 74 -6.21 12.21 5.59
N GLU A 75 -4.92 11.97 5.81
CA GLU A 75 -4.13 12.68 6.81
C GLU A 75 -4.10 14.19 6.53
N ASP A 76 -3.84 14.57 5.28
CA ASP A 76 -3.77 15.98 4.89
C ASP A 76 -5.12 16.70 5.06
N GLN A 77 -6.23 16.04 4.71
CA GLN A 77 -7.59 16.56 4.95
C GLN A 77 -7.89 16.72 6.45
N GLN A 78 -7.42 15.80 7.30
CA GLN A 78 -7.60 15.90 8.75
C GLN A 78 -6.74 17.01 9.35
N ALA A 79 -5.52 17.19 8.86
CA ALA A 79 -4.64 18.28 9.30
C ALA A 79 -5.21 19.65 8.93
N GLY A 80 -5.75 19.81 7.71
CA GLY A 80 -6.38 21.06 7.27
C GLY A 80 -7.63 21.44 8.07
N ARG A 81 -8.44 20.45 8.50
CA ARG A 81 -9.60 20.67 9.38
C ARG A 81 -9.23 21.06 10.81
N ALA A 82 -8.00 20.83 11.25
CA ALA A 82 -7.54 21.20 12.59
C ALA A 82 -7.04 22.66 12.68
N SER A 83 -6.90 23.33 11.54
CA SER A 83 -6.50 24.75 11.45
C SER A 83 -7.66 25.73 11.24
N GLU A 84 -8.89 25.22 11.12
CA GLU A 84 -10.15 25.99 11.08
C GLU A 84 -10.84 25.99 12.45
#